data_AF-A0A919TBG3-F1
#
_entry.id   AF-A0A919TBG3-F1
#
_cell.length_a   1.000
_cell.length_b   1.000
_cell.length_c   1.000
_cell.angle_alpha   90.00
_cell.angle_beta   90.00
_cell.angle_gamma   90.00
#
_symmetry.space_group_name_H-M   'P 1'
#
loop_
_entity.id
_entity.type
_entity.pdbx_description
1 polymer ?
#
loop_
_entity_poly.entity_id
_entity_poly.type
_entity_poly.pdbx_seq_one_letter_code
_entity_poly.pdbx_strand_id
1 'polypeptide(L)'
;MKMIWSLPCPAGVEMTIDTEPDLSAFVINLLDEHLAAMLLVRERLRPGGRISPGARRTVALDSITVAERYATELSRALNDD
;
A
#
# COMPACT_ATOMS: atom_id res chain seq x y z
N MET A 1 -25.00 7.20 6.35
CA MET A 1 -25.57 7.69 7.63
C MET A 1 -24.54 8.64 8.23
N LYS A 2 -24.76 9.96 8.11
CA LYS A 2 -23.74 11.01 8.38
C LYS A 2 -23.77 11.34 9.87
N MET A 3 -22.70 11.04 10.62
CA MET A 3 -22.56 11.45 12.02
C MET A 3 -21.81 12.77 12.09
N ILE A 4 -22.53 13.84 12.43
CA ILE A 4 -21.98 15.19 12.62
C ILE A 4 -21.64 15.34 14.10
N TRP A 5 -20.36 15.50 14.42
CA TRP A 5 -19.92 15.84 15.77
C TRP A 5 -19.47 17.30 15.79
N SER A 6 -20.14 18.11 16.61
CA SER A 6 -19.80 19.52 16.82
C SER A 6 -18.85 19.65 18.01
N LEU A 7 -17.58 19.97 17.75
CA LEU A 7 -16.66 20.45 18.78
C LEU A 7 -16.74 21.99 18.82
N PRO A 8 -16.80 22.62 20.01
CA PRO A 8 -16.82 24.07 20.11
C PRO A 8 -15.42 24.65 19.82
N CYS A 9 -15.23 25.18 18.60
CA CYS A 9 -14.09 26.01 18.23
C CYS A 9 -14.53 27.49 18.30
N PRO A 10 -13.73 28.43 18.85
CA PRO A 10 -14.16 29.82 19.10
C PRO A 10 -14.26 30.71 17.85
N ALA A 11 -14.16 30.16 16.65
CA ALA A 11 -14.43 30.86 15.40
C ALA A 11 -15.29 29.95 14.53
N GLY A 12 -16.48 30.44 14.14
CA GLY A 12 -17.52 29.72 13.41
C GLY A 12 -17.11 29.25 12.01
N VAL A 13 -16.18 28.30 11.96
CA VAL A 13 -15.85 27.50 10.78
C VAL A 13 -16.44 26.12 11.04
N GLU A 14 -17.62 25.86 10.49
CA GLU A 14 -18.09 24.48 10.32
C GLU A 14 -17.09 23.78 9.39
N MET A 15 -16.11 23.09 9.96
CA MET A 15 -15.19 22.24 9.21
C MET A 15 -15.92 20.93 8.92
N THR A 16 -16.62 20.87 7.78
CA THR A 16 -17.07 19.60 7.21
C THR A 16 -15.83 18.83 6.78
N ILE A 17 -15.33 17.95 7.66
CA ILE A 17 -14.37 16.91 7.26
C ILE A 17 -15.19 15.91 6.45
N ASP A 18 -15.20 16.06 5.13
CA ASP A 18 -15.51 14.93 4.27
C ASP A 18 -14.43 13.89 4.52
N THR A 19 -14.77 12.84 5.27
CA THR A 19 -13.94 11.67 5.45
C THR A 19 -14.01 10.80 4.20
N GLU A 20 -13.72 11.36 3.04
CA GLU A 20 -13.18 10.54 1.97
C GLU A 20 -11.79 10.11 2.43
N PRO A 21 -11.45 8.81 2.38
CA PRO A 21 -10.07 8.40 2.62
C PRO A 21 -9.21 9.15 1.61
N ASP A 22 -8.25 9.95 2.11
CA ASP A 22 -7.33 10.68 1.25
C ASP A 22 -6.60 9.67 0.34
N LEU A 23 -7.01 9.62 -0.92
CA LEU A 23 -6.49 8.70 -1.91
C LEU A 23 -4.97 8.85 -2.03
N SER A 24 -4.43 10.06 -1.83
CA SER A 24 -2.99 10.29 -1.85
C SER A 24 -2.29 9.60 -0.67
N ALA A 25 -2.86 9.68 0.54
CA ALA A 25 -2.34 8.99 1.71
C ALA A 25 -2.44 7.46 1.57
N PHE A 26 -3.54 6.95 1.01
CA PHE A 26 -3.69 5.53 0.70
C PHE A 26 -2.62 5.04 -0.30
N VAL A 27 -2.42 5.76 -1.41
CA VAL A 27 -1.44 5.40 -2.43
C VAL A 27 -0.01 5.41 -1.88
N ILE A 28 0.34 6.39 -1.04
CA ILE A 28 1.65 6.46 -0.38
C ILE A 28 1.86 5.25 0.54
N ASN A 29 0.88 4.92 1.39
CA ASN A 29 0.98 3.76 2.26
C ASN A 29 1.13 2.45 1.46
N LEU A 30 0.38 2.31 0.36
CA LEU A 30 0.46 1.13 -0.50
C LEU A 30 1.83 1.00 -1.20
N LEU A 31 2.45 2.12 -1.57
CA LEU A 31 3.82 2.15 -2.08
C LEU A 31 4.83 1.71 -1.02
N ASP A 32 4.69 2.17 0.22
CA ASP A 32 5.57 1.77 1.32
C ASP A 32 5.46 0.26 1.60
N GLU A 33 4.25 -0.30 1.59
CA GLU A 33 4.03 -1.75 1.72
C GLU A 33 4.67 -2.53 0.57
N HIS A 34 4.54 -2.06 -0.67
CA HIS A 34 5.16 -2.68 -1.83
C HIS A 34 6.70 -2.68 -1.73
N LEU A 35 7.29 -1.55 -1.34
CA LEU A 35 8.73 -1.41 -1.13
C LEU A 35 9.23 -2.36 -0.03
N ALA A 36 8.53 -2.42 1.10
CA ALA A 36 8.85 -3.33 2.19
C ALA A 36 8.82 -4.80 1.73
N ALA A 37 7.81 -5.20 0.96
CA ALA A 37 7.71 -6.55 0.41
C ALA A 37 8.85 -6.87 -0.57
N MET A 38 9.21 -5.93 -1.46
CA MET A 38 10.32 -6.11 -2.39
C MET A 38 11.68 -6.20 -1.69
N LEU A 39 11.87 -5.49 -0.56
CA LEU A 39 13.06 -5.64 0.27
C LEU A 39 13.16 -7.05 0.86
N LEU A 40 12.06 -7.64 1.32
CA LEU A 40 12.04 -9.03 1.82
C LEU A 40 12.39 -10.04 0.72
N VAL A 41 11.91 -9.83 -0.51
CA VAL A 41 12.28 -10.66 -1.66
C VAL A 41 13.76 -10.52 -1.99
N ARG A 42 14.29 -9.29 -1.95
CA ARG A 42 15.72 -9.01 -2.19
C ARG A 42 16.62 -9.62 -1.13
N GLU A 43 16.20 -9.66 0.13
CA GLU A 43 16.94 -10.31 1.21
C GLU A 43 17.18 -11.80 0.95
N ARG A 44 16.25 -12.48 0.26
CA ARG A 44 16.43 -13.88 -0.18
C ARG A 44 17.53 -14.04 -1.24
N LEU A 45 17.94 -12.95 -1.90
CA LEU A 45 19.01 -12.90 -2.88
C LEU A 45 20.37 -12.50 -2.27
N ARG A 46 20.49 -12.39 -0.93
CA ARG A 46 21.71 -11.89 -0.29
C ARG A 46 22.98 -12.60 -0.81
N PRO A 47 24.04 -11.83 -1.16
CA PRO A 47 25.29 -12.40 -1.65
C PRO A 47 25.93 -13.31 -0.59
N GLY A 48 26.26 -14.55 -0.97
CA GLY A 48 26.91 -15.54 -0.09
C GLY A 48 26.16 -16.88 -0.02
N GLY A 49 24.88 -16.91 -0.39
CA GLY A 49 24.13 -18.15 -0.55
C GLY A 49 24.24 -18.71 -1.97
N ARG A 50 24.57 -20.00 -2.13
CA ARG A 50 24.37 -20.71 -3.40
C ARG A 50 22.87 -20.81 -3.67
N ILE A 51 22.32 -19.90 -4.48
CA ILE A 51 20.91 -19.95 -4.86
C ILE A 51 20.72 -21.07 -5.88
N SER A 52 20.02 -22.13 -5.48
CA SER A 52 19.65 -23.22 -6.39
C SER A 52 18.76 -22.68 -7.53
N PRO A 53 18.74 -23.32 -8.71
CA PRO A 53 17.83 -22.92 -9.79
C PRO A 53 16.36 -22.85 -9.36
N GLY A 54 15.93 -23.76 -8.47
CA GLY A 54 14.59 -23.73 -7.87
C GLY A 54 14.34 -22.48 -7.04
N ALA A 55 15.30 -22.10 -6.19
CA ALA A 55 15.20 -20.89 -5.38
C ALA A 55 15.19 -19.60 -6.24
N ARG A 56 15.90 -19.56 -7.37
CA ARG A 56 15.82 -18.45 -8.33
C ARG A 56 14.42 -18.32 -8.93
N ARG A 57 13.80 -19.44 -9.31
CA ARG A 57 12.42 -19.45 -9.83
C ARG A 57 11.42 -18.96 -8.78
N THR A 58 11.56 -19.42 -7.53
CA THR A 58 10.70 -18.97 -6.42
C THR A 58 10.80 -17.48 -6.20
N VAL A 59 12.01 -16.91 -6.14
CA VAL A 59 12.20 -15.46 -5.96
C VAL A 59 11.61 -14.66 -7.11
N ALA A 60 11.75 -15.14 -8.36
CA ALA A 60 11.12 -14.50 -9.51
C ALA A 60 9.58 -14.49 -9.39
N LEU A 61 8.98 -15.61 -8.98
CA LEU A 61 7.53 -15.70 -8.75
C LEU A 61 7.09 -14.79 -7.61
N ASP A 62 7.81 -14.78 -6.49
CA ASP A 62 7.51 -13.90 -5.36
C ASP A 62 7.52 -12.42 -5.77
N SER A 63 8.49 -12.03 -6.61
CA SER A 63 8.58 -10.66 -7.13
C SER A 63 7.36 -10.29 -7.98
N ILE A 64 6.91 -11.21 -8.83
CA ILE A 64 5.72 -11.03 -9.68
C ILE A 64 4.48 -10.89 -8.81
N THR A 65 4.28 -11.79 -7.84
CA THR A 65 3.12 -11.76 -6.94
C THR A 65 3.04 -10.47 -6.12
N VAL A 66 4.18 -9.95 -5.65
CA VAL A 66 4.24 -8.66 -4.92
C VAL A 66 3.84 -7.49 -5.83
N ALA A 67 4.28 -7.48 -7.09
CA ALA A 67 3.90 -6.46 -8.07
C ALA A 67 2.42 -6.55 -8.47
N GLU A 68 1.89 -7.76 -8.69
CA GLU A 68 0.47 -7.99 -9.03
C GLU A 68 -0.45 -7.54 -7.91
N ARG A 69 -0.09 -7.82 -6.64
CA ARG A 69 -0.85 -7.35 -5.48
C ARG A 69 -0.91 -5.82 -5.44
N TYR A 70 0.23 -5.14 -5.57
CA TYR A 70 0.29 -3.68 -5.60
C TYR A 70 -0.60 -3.10 -6.71
N ALA A 71 -0.49 -3.62 -7.94
CA ALA A 71 -1.28 -3.15 -9.07
C ALA A 71 -2.78 -3.38 -8.87
N THR A 72 -3.17 -4.51 -8.26
CA THR A 72 -4.57 -4.85 -7.97
C THR A 72 -5.17 -3.92 -6.94
N GLU A 73 -4.49 -3.68 -5.82
CA GLU A 73 -4.99 -2.80 -4.74
C GLU A 73 -5.05 -1.34 -5.21
N LEU A 74 -4.07 -0.89 -6.01
CA LEU A 74 -4.11 0.45 -6.61
C LEU A 74 -5.29 0.58 -7.59
N SER A 75 -5.52 -0.44 -8.42
CA SER A 75 -6.65 -0.43 -9.36
C SER A 75 -7.99 -0.44 -8.62
N ARG A 76 -8.13 -1.17 -7.51
CA ARG A 76 -9.34 -1.12 -6.68
C ARG A 76 -9.58 0.27 -6.12
N ALA A 77 -8.56 0.87 -5.52
CA ALA A 77 -8.67 2.22 -4.96
C ALA A 77 -9.01 3.31 -5.99
N LEU A 78 -8.71 3.10 -7.27
CA LEU A 78 -9.08 4.00 -8.36
C LEU A 78 -10.46 3.73 -8.97
N ASN A 79 -11.06 2.56 -8.71
CA ASN A 79 -12.34 2.13 -9.29
C ASN A 79 -13.47 2.00 -8.26
N ASP A 80 -13.16 2.01 -6.96
CA ASP A 80 -14.13 2.12 -5.88
C ASP A 80 -14.53 3.61 -5.72
N ASP A 81 -15.34 4.09 -6.67
CA ASP A 81 -16.16 5.32 -6.58
C ASP A 81 -17.38 5.12 -5.66
#